data_AF-A0A2T1DJ71-F1
#
_entry.id   AF-A0A2T1DJ71-F1
#
_cell.length_a   1.000
_cell.length_b   1.000
_cell.length_c   1.000
_cell.angle_alpha   90.00
_cell.angle_beta   90.00
_cell.angle_gamma   90.00
#
_symmetry.space_group_name_H-M   'P 1'
#
loop_
_entity.id
_entity.type
_entity.pdbx_description
1 polymer ?
#
loop_
_entity_poly.entity_id
_entity_poly.type
_entity_poly.pdbx_seq_one_letter_code
_entity_poly.pdbx_strand_id
1 'polypeptide(L)' 'MNDRFHTEDSRAPRFPLWAYLNQPLFHPAQPFFARPRRFWRYHNIQQLEHCWLRSELHLLEHCWRQDLNAEEQ' A
#
# COMPACT_ATOMS: atom_id res chain seq x y z
N MET A 1 -6.46 -14.47 22.93
CA MET A 1 -5.93 -13.27 22.24
C MET A 1 -4.46 -13.50 21.94
N ASN A 2 -4.14 -13.84 20.70
CA ASN A 2 -2.86 -13.64 19.98
C ASN A 2 -2.73 -14.71 18.91
N ASP A 3 -3.34 -14.46 17.74
CA ASP A 3 -3.02 -15.24 16.54
C ASP A 3 -1.87 -14.55 15.82
N ARG A 4 -0.70 -15.13 16.06
CA ARG A 4 0.59 -14.79 15.49
C ARG A 4 0.62 -15.36 14.06
N PHE A 5 0.03 -14.64 13.10
CA PHE A 5 0.15 -15.02 11.68
C PHE A 5 1.52 -14.60 11.12
N HIS A 6 2.53 -15.42 11.38
CA HIS A 6 3.63 -15.63 10.44
C HIS A 6 3.34 -16.94 9.71
N THR A 7 3.03 -16.85 8.42
CA THR A 7 3.22 -17.96 7.48
C THR A 7 3.85 -17.38 6.22
N GLU A 8 5.00 -17.98 5.89
CA GLU A 8 5.95 -17.62 4.85
C GLU A 8 5.38 -17.71 3.42
N ASP A 9 6.00 -16.88 2.58
CA ASP A 9 6.13 -16.90 1.12
C ASP A 9 4.92 -17.34 0.27
N SER A 10 4.31 -16.35 -0.37
CA SER A 10 3.41 -16.53 -1.51
C SER A 10 3.52 -15.27 -2.35
N ARG A 11 4.27 -15.30 -3.45
CA ARG A 11 4.41 -14.18 -4.42
C ARG A 11 3.09 -13.68 -5.03
N ALA A 12 1.94 -14.26 -4.65
CA ALA A 12 0.62 -13.84 -5.06
C ALA A 12 -0.06 -13.04 -3.93
N PRO A 13 -0.51 -11.80 -4.21
CA PRO A 13 -1.25 -11.03 -3.22
C PRO A 13 -2.53 -11.79 -2.81
N ARG A 14 -2.80 -11.87 -1.50
CA ARG A 14 -4.01 -12.52 -0.94
C ARG A 14 -5.19 -11.56 -0.95
N PHE A 15 -6.36 -12.06 -1.32
CA PHE A 15 -7.58 -11.24 -1.33
C PHE A 15 -7.86 -10.65 0.07
N PRO A 16 -8.06 -9.33 0.22
CA PRO A 16 -8.11 -8.67 1.51
C PRO A 16 -9.57 -8.64 1.92
N LEU A 17 -10.04 -9.79 2.42
CA LEU A 17 -11.45 -10.03 2.75
C LEU A 17 -11.99 -9.00 3.74
N TRP A 18 -11.18 -8.66 4.74
CA TRP A 18 -11.51 -7.62 5.72
C TRP A 18 -11.67 -6.24 5.09
N ALA A 19 -10.78 -5.84 4.18
CA ALA A 19 -10.89 -4.55 3.49
C ALA A 19 -12.08 -4.49 2.52
N TYR A 20 -12.47 -5.64 1.95
CA TYR A 20 -13.67 -5.75 1.12
C TYR A 20 -14.96 -5.60 1.95
N LEU A 21 -15.00 -6.21 3.14
CA LEU A 21 -16.18 -6.15 4.02
C LEU A 21 -16.31 -4.79 4.73
N ASN A 22 -15.19 -4.15 5.07
CA ASN A 22 -15.15 -2.81 5.68
C ASN A 22 -15.08 -1.69 4.63
N GLN A 23 -15.58 -1.90 3.42
CA GLN A 23 -15.68 -0.81 2.45
C GLN A 23 -16.49 0.35 3.03
N PRO A 24 -16.03 1.60 2.90
CA PRO A 24 -16.81 2.75 3.35
C PRO A 24 -18.05 2.86 2.45
N LEU A 25 -19.22 2.56 3.01
CA LEU A 25 -20.45 2.40 2.24
C LEU A 25 -20.95 3.71 1.58
N PHE A 26 -20.45 4.88 1.99
CA PHE A 26 -20.92 6.17 1.50
C PHE A 26 -19.83 7.27 1.54
N HIS A 27 -18.57 6.94 1.26
CA HIS A 27 -17.54 7.97 1.17
C HIS A 27 -17.53 8.65 -0.22
N PRO A 28 -17.66 9.99 -0.30
CA PRO A 28 -17.62 10.71 -1.57
C PRO A 28 -16.25 10.59 -2.26
N ALA A 29 -15.21 10.30 -1.49
CA ALA A 29 -13.84 10.13 -1.98
C ALA A 29 -13.52 8.71 -2.47
N GLN A 30 -14.33 7.69 -2.13
CA GLN A 30 -13.99 6.30 -2.44
C GLN A 30 -15.19 5.53 -3.02
N PRO A 31 -15.06 4.92 -4.21
CA PRO A 31 -16.14 4.16 -4.82
C PRO A 31 -16.41 2.87 -4.04
N PHE A 32 -17.69 2.62 -3.73
CA PHE A 32 -18.14 1.33 -3.20
C PHE A 32 -18.11 0.25 -4.30
N PHE A 33 -17.61 -0.94 -3.98
CA PHE A 33 -17.47 -2.03 -4.95
C PHE A 33 -18.24 -3.28 -4.54
N ALA A 34 -19.47 -3.40 -5.02
CA ALA A 34 -20.29 -4.61 -4.84
C ALA A 34 -19.72 -5.88 -5.54
N ARG A 35 -18.79 -5.72 -6.48
CA ARG A 35 -18.17 -6.85 -7.22
C ARG A 35 -16.76 -7.13 -6.67
N PRO A 36 -16.49 -8.32 -6.10
CA PRO A 36 -15.20 -8.65 -5.48
C PRO A 36 -14.01 -8.52 -6.43
N ARG A 37 -14.18 -8.92 -7.70
CA ARG A 37 -13.13 -8.81 -8.72
C ARG A 37 -12.74 -7.36 -9.02
N ARG A 38 -13.71 -6.44 -8.97
CA ARG A 38 -13.47 -5.01 -9.24
C ARG A 38 -12.74 -4.36 -8.07
N PHE A 39 -13.18 -4.68 -6.85
CA PHE A 39 -12.46 -4.29 -5.64
C PHE A 39 -11.01 -4.80 -5.66
N TRP A 40 -10.80 -6.06 -6.04
CA TRP A 40 -9.46 -6.66 -6.05
C TRP A 40 -8.48 -5.89 -6.95
N ARG A 41 -8.92 -5.54 -8.16
CA ARG A 41 -8.09 -4.75 -9.08
C ARG A 41 -7.79 -3.37 -8.52
N TYR A 42 -8.81 -2.68 -8.02
CA TYR A 42 -8.66 -1.34 -7.43
C TYR A 42 -7.72 -1.36 -6.22
N HIS A 43 -7.92 -2.31 -5.31
CA HIS A 43 -7.08 -2.48 -4.12
C HIS A 43 -5.62 -2.73 -4.49
N ASN A 44 -5.34 -3.60 -5.48
CA ASN A 44 -3.96 -3.82 -5.92
C ASN A 44 -3.31 -2.56 -6.51
N ILE A 45 -4.06 -1.77 -7.30
CA ILE A 45 -3.55 -0.51 -7.84
C ILE A 45 -3.22 0.49 -6.72
N GLN A 46 -4.11 0.66 -5.74
CA GLN A 46 -3.88 1.56 -4.60
C GLN A 46 -2.64 1.16 -3.77
N GLN A 47 -2.41 -0.14 -3.62
CA GLN A 47 -1.21 -0.64 -2.93
C GLN A 47 0.05 -0.34 -3.74
N LEU A 48 0.01 -0.53 -5.07
CA LEU A 48 1.12 -0.16 -5.95
C LEU A 48 1.41 1.34 -5.91
N GLU A 49 0.39 2.19 -5.95
CA GLU A 49 0.53 3.65 -5.84
C GLU A 49 1.17 4.06 -4.51
N HIS A 50 0.74 3.46 -3.39
CA HIS A 50 1.33 3.71 -2.08
C HIS A 50 2.81 3.30 -2.02
N CYS A 51 3.13 2.11 -2.53
CA CYS A 51 4.50 1.65 -2.61
C CYS A 51 5.35 2.58 -3.49
N TRP A 52 4.81 3.00 -4.64
CA TRP A 52 5.51 3.88 -5.57
C TRP A 52 5.84 5.23 -4.94
N LEU A 53 4.84 5.88 -4.34
CA LEU A 53 5.01 7.15 -3.62
C LEU A 53 6.05 7.03 -2.50
N ARG A 54 6.00 5.92 -1.73
CA ARG A 54 6.96 5.69 -0.64
C ARG A 54 8.38 5.45 -1.16
N SER A 55 8.53 4.71 -2.26
CA SER A 55 9.84 4.43 -2.85
C SER A 55 10.49 5.68 -3.43
N GLU A 56 9.75 6.50 -4.18
CA GLU A 56 10.28 7.76 -4.72
C GLU A 56 10.70 8.73 -3.61
N LEU A 57 9.86 8.91 -2.59
CA LEU A 57 10.19 9.77 -1.45
C LEU A 57 11.42 9.28 -0.68
N HIS A 58 11.52 7.97 -0.44
CA HIS A 58 12.66 7.41 0.28
C HIS A 58 13.97 7.55 -0.51
N LEU A 59 13.91 7.40 -1.84
CA LEU A 59 15.06 7.64 -2.71
C LEU A 59 15.46 9.12 -2.69
N LEU A 60 14.49 10.04 -2.79
CA LEU A 60 14.75 11.48 -2.74
C LEU A 60 15.32 11.90 -1.38
N GLU A 61 14.77 11.41 -0.26
CA GLU A 61 15.29 11.71 1.08
C GLU A 61 16.72 11.20 1.25
N HIS A 62 17.02 10.00 0.72
CA HIS A 62 18.36 9.45 0.76
C HIS A 62 19.35 10.29 -0.05
N CYS A 63 18.99 10.71 -1.28
CA CYS A 63 19.83 11.58 -2.10
C CYS A 63 20.07 12.94 -1.43
N TRP A 64 19.02 13.58 -0.91
CA TRP A 64 19.15 14.87 -0.21
C TRP A 64 20.03 14.79 1.03
N ARG A 65 19.96 13.69 1.80
CA ARG A 65 20.90 13.48 2.90
C ARG A 65 22.34 13.35 2.41
N GLN A 66 22.57 12.71 1.27
CA GLN A 66 23.93 12.58 0.73
C GLN A 66 24.49 13.93 0.28
N ASP A 67 23.68 14.76 -0.39
CA ASP A 67 24.11 16.09 -0.84
C ASP A 67 24.45 17.01 0.34
N LEU A 68 23.60 17.05 1.38
CA LEU A 68 23.86 17.85 2.59
C LEU A 68 25.17 17.47 3.29
N ASN A 69 25.45 16.16 3.38
CA ASN A 69 26.69 15.68 3.99
C ASN A 69 27.93 15.92 3.12
N ALA A 70 27.75 16.14 1.81
CA ALA A 70 28.84 16.44 0.88
C ALA A 70 29.24 17.93 0.89
N GLU A 71 28.35 18.83 1.32
CA GLU A 71 28.62 20.27 1.43
C GLU A 71 29.31 20.67 2.76
N GLU A 72 29.29 19.80 3.78
CA GLU A 72 29.94 20.04 5.08
C GLU A 72 31.43 19.60 5.15
N GLN A 73 32.01 19.07 4.07
CA GLN A 73 33.43 18.68 3.96
C GLN A 73 34.21 19.60 3.02
#